data_AF-A0A355S598-F1
#
_entry.id   AF-A0A355S598-F1
#
_cell.length_a   1.000
_cell.length_b   1.000
_cell.length_c   1.000
_cell.angle_alpha   90.00
_cell.angle_beta   90.00
_cell.angle_gamma   90.00
#
_symmetry.space_group_name_H-M   'P 1'
#
loop_
_entity.id
_entity.type
_entity.pdbx_description
1 polymer ?
#
loop_
_entity_poly.entity_id
_entity_poly.type
_entity_poly.pdbx_seq_one_letter_code
_entity_poly.pdbx_strand_id
1 'polypeptide(L)' 'MMKARDLIVHSNLPIYEISQNAGFSNQTFFFKKFREQYQCLPKELRMAKSTNSL' A
#
# COMPACT_ATOMS: atom_id res chain seq x y z
N MET A 1 -3.50 6.36 -6.79
CA MET A 1 -3.50 5.10 -6.00
C MET A 1 -2.80 3.91 -6.65
N MET A 2 -2.81 3.77 -7.98
CA MET A 2 -2.10 2.66 -8.65
C MET A 2 -0.61 2.59 -8.26
N LYS A 3 0.09 3.74 -8.30
CA LYS A 3 1.49 3.86 -7.84
C LYS A 3 1.74 3.30 -6.44
N ALA A 4 0.84 3.58 -5.48
CA ALA A 4 0.98 3.08 -4.12
C ALA A 4 0.89 1.54 -4.07
N ARG A 5 -0.10 0.97 -4.77
CA ARG A 5 -0.27 -0.48 -4.89
C ARG A 5 0.96 -1.13 -5.51
N ASP A 6 1.50 -0.55 -6.58
CA ASP A 6 2.65 -1.11 -7.27
C ASP A 6 3.91 -1.05 -6.38
N LEU A 7 4.12 0.03 -5.62
CA LEU A 7 5.19 0.11 -4.63
C LEU A 7 4.99 -0.87 -3.46
N ILE A 8 3.75 -1.10 -3.01
CA ILE A 8 3.46 -2.07 -1.95
C ILE A 8 3.85 -3.49 -2.37
N VAL A 9 3.59 -3.82 -3.64
CA VAL A 9 3.81 -5.15 -4.21
C VAL A 9 5.27 -5.39 -4.63
N HIS A 10 5.94 -4.38 -5.18
CA HIS A 10 7.25 -4.54 -5.81
C HIS A 10 8.41 -3.89 -5.04
N SER A 11 8.16 -3.33 -3.86
CA SER A 11 9.21 -2.71 -3.04
C SER A 11 9.07 -3.04 -1.55
N ASN A 12 10.20 -2.95 -0.85
CA ASN A 12 10.27 -3.08 0.61
C ASN A 12 10.15 -1.74 1.35
N LEU A 13 9.80 -0.65 0.64
CA LEU A 13 9.68 0.68 1.25
C LEU A 13 8.65 0.66 2.39
N PRO A 14 8.88 1.37 3.51
CA PRO A 14 7.88 1.52 4.55
C PRO A 14 6.56 2.08 3.99
N ILE A 15 5.42 1.65 4.54
CA ILE A 15 4.10 2.09 4.06
C ILE A 15 3.94 3.63 4.15
N TYR A 16 4.57 4.27 5.14
CA TYR A 16 4.56 5.74 5.24
C TYR A 16 5.31 6.41 4.07
N GLU A 17 6.45 5.86 3.62
CA GLU A 17 7.16 6.42 2.47
C GLU A 17 6.36 6.22 1.19
N ILE A 18 5.68 5.08 1.06
CA ILE A 18 4.81 4.80 -0.08
C ILE A 18 3.65 5.80 -0.12
N SER A 19 3.04 6.14 1.03
CA SER A 19 1.96 7.13 1.07
C SER A 19 2.46 8.50 0.61
N GLN A 20 3.65 8.94 1.07
CA GLN A 20 4.25 10.20 0.63
C GLN A 20 4.56 10.18 -0.88
N ASN A 21 5.16 9.09 -1.38
CA ASN A 21 5.49 8.89 -2.80
C ASN A 21 4.24 8.85 -3.71
N ALA A 22 3.09 8.49 -3.14
CA ALA A 22 1.80 8.49 -3.81
C ALA A 22 1.06 9.83 -3.72
N GLY A 23 1.66 10.86 -3.10
CA GLY A 23 1.11 12.20 -2.98
C GLY A 23 0.26 12.44 -1.73
N PHE A 24 0.35 11.58 -0.71
CA PHE A 24 -0.43 11.68 0.53
C PHE A 24 0.44 12.14 1.69
N SER A 25 0.20 13.37 2.15
CA SER A 25 0.78 13.89 3.39
C SER A 25 0.14 13.28 4.64
N ASN A 26 -1.16 12.95 4.59
CA ASN A 26 -1.91 12.36 5.69
C ASN A 26 -2.10 10.84 5.50
N GLN A 27 -1.50 10.05 6.40
CA GLN A 27 -1.57 8.59 6.36
C GLN A 27 -2.98 8.04 6.60
N THR A 28 -3.75 8.61 7.52
CA THR A 28 -5.14 8.19 7.78
C THR A 28 -6.00 8.34 6.53
N PHE A 29 -5.85 9.45 5.80
CA PHE A 29 -6.55 9.66 4.54
C PHE A 29 -6.10 8.67 3.46
N PHE A 30 -4.80 8.41 3.38
CA PHE A 30 -4.26 7.37 2.50
C PHE A 30 -4.87 6.00 2.78
N PHE A 31 -4.87 5.55 4.03
CA PHE A 31 -5.44 4.25 4.42
C PHE A 31 -6.93 4.16 4.10
N LYS A 32 -7.70 5.22 4.40
CA LYS A 32 -9.13 5.28 4.06
C LYS A 32 -9.35 5.13 2.56
N LYS A 33 -8.67 5.93 1.75
CA LYS A 33 -8.78 5.87 0.28
C LYS A 33 -8.31 4.53 -0.30
N PHE A 34 -7.25 3.97 0.26
CA PHE A 34 -6.73 2.67 -0.18
C PHE A 34 -7.73 1.55 0.12
N ARG A 35 -8.31 1.53 1.32
CA ARG A 35 -9.34 0.57 1.70
C ARG A 35 -10.63 0.73 0.89
N GLU A 36 -11.09 1.97 0.66
CA GLU A 36 -12.24 2.25 -0.22
C GLU A 36 -12.04 1.63 -1.62
N GLN A 37 -10.81 1.72 -2.16
CA GLN A 37 -10.51 1.28 -3.52
C GLN A 37 -10.20 -0.22 -3.64
N TYR A 38 -9.46 -0.80 -2.71
CA TYR A 38 -8.94 -2.17 -2.81
C TYR A 38 -9.54 -3.13 -1.79
N GLN A 39 -10.41 -2.64 -0.89
CA GLN A 39 -11.10 -3.42 0.14
C GLN A 39 -10.15 -4.18 1.09
N CYS A 40 -8.90 -3.74 1.19
CA CYS A 40 -7.88 -4.28 2.09
C CYS A 40 -6.93 -3.18 2.58
N LEU A 41 -6.08 -3.50 3.56
CA LEU A 41 -5.03 -2.62 4.05
C LEU A 41 -3.74 -2.81 3.24
N PRO A 42 -2.93 -1.73 3.06
CA PRO A 42 -1.61 -1.81 2.41
C PRO A 42 -0.70 -2.91 2.97
N LYS A 43 -0.73 -3.14 4.29
CA LYS A 43 0.06 -4.18 4.96
C LYS A 43 -0.42 -5.58 4.60
N GLU A 44 -1.73 -5.80 4.54
CA GLU A 44 -2.32 -7.09 4.15
C GLU A 44 -1.95 -7.44 2.71
N LEU A 45 -2.02 -6.47 1.81
CA LEU A 45 -1.61 -6.65 0.42
C LEU A 45 -0.12 -7.03 0.30
N ARG A 46 0.76 -6.40 1.11
CA ARG A 46 2.18 -6.77 1.16
C ARG A 46 2.38 -8.19 1.68
N MET A 47 1.72 -8.55 2.77
CA MET A 47 1.84 -9.89 3.36
C MET A 47 1.34 -10.97 2.40
N ALA A 48 0.24 -10.72 1.67
CA ALA A 48 -0.28 -11.65 0.67
C ALA A 48 0.74 -11.97 -0.44
N LYS A 49 1.64 -11.02 -0.78
CA LYS A 49 2.75 -11.29 -1.72
C LYS A 49 3.85 -12.14 -1.10
N SER A 50 4.17 -11.94 0.18
CA SER A 50 5.17 -12.75 0.88
C SER A 50 4.76 -14.22 1.02
N THR A 51 3.46 -14.53 0.99
CA THR A 51 2.95 -15.90 1.16
C THR A 51 2.77 -16.67 -0.17
N ASN A 52 3.04 -16.06 -1.33
CA ASN A 52 2.85 -16.72 -2.63
C ASN A 52 4.16 -17.12 -3.33
N SER A 53 5.09 -17.71 -2.57
CA SER A 53 6.14 -18.58 -3.12
C SER A 53 5.69 -20.03 -2.97
N LEU A 54 4.98 -20.54 -3.98
CA LEU A 54 4.84 -21.96 -4.30
C LEU A 54 5.56 -22.19 -5.63
#